data_AF-A0A969T891-F1
#
_entry.id   AF-A0A969T891-F1
#
_cell.length_a   1.000
_cell.length_b   1.000
_cell.length_c   1.000
_cell.angle_alpha   90.00
_cell.angle_beta   90.00
_cell.angle_gamma   90.00
#
_symmetry.space_group_name_H-M   'P 1'
#
loop_
_entity.id
_entity.type
_entity.pdbx_description
1 polymer ?
#
loop_
_entity_poly.entity_id
_entity_poly.type
_entity_poly.pdbx_seq_one_letter_code
_entity_poly.pdbx_strand_id
1 'polypeptide(L)'
;MAKKKKTPTDGVASSFDAINDILGAINPNGAMMDINPIAKIDEWISTGNYILNAVLSGSLFGGLPNRRSLVLAGEEGCLEKNQEVEIYRLRNKNISQHHELKDLSTGNS
;
A
#
# COMPACT_ATOMS: atom_id res chain seq x y z
N MET A 1 13.36 -48.39 -9.64
CA MET A 1 12.20 -47.62 -10.13
C MET A 1 12.49 -46.14 -9.91
N ALA A 2 12.78 -45.38 -10.96
CA ALA A 2 13.20 -43.98 -10.86
C ALA A 2 11.99 -43.03 -10.77
N LYS A 3 11.98 -42.16 -9.77
CA LYS A 3 10.97 -41.10 -9.59
C LYS A 3 11.12 -40.07 -10.72
N LYS A 4 10.11 -39.94 -11.59
CA LYS A 4 10.08 -38.90 -12.62
C LYS A 4 9.58 -37.60 -12.00
N LYS A 5 10.51 -36.68 -11.71
CA LYS A 5 10.22 -35.29 -11.30
C LYS A 5 9.61 -34.57 -12.52
N LYS A 6 8.37 -34.07 -12.40
CA LYS A 6 7.74 -33.25 -13.44
C LYS A 6 8.51 -31.92 -13.52
N THR A 7 9.23 -31.73 -14.61
CA THR A 7 9.72 -30.42 -15.07
C THR A 7 8.57 -29.67 -15.71
N PRO A 8 8.40 -28.34 -15.50
CA PRO A 8 7.34 -27.57 -16.13
C PRO A 8 7.58 -27.51 -17.63
N THR A 9 6.59 -27.96 -18.38
CA THR A 9 6.58 -28.07 -19.83
C THR A 9 6.58 -26.70 -20.49
N ASP A 10 7.36 -26.57 -21.57
CA ASP A 10 7.37 -25.46 -22.51
C ASP A 10 5.96 -25.21 -23.08
N GLY A 11 5.41 -24.00 -22.89
CA GLY A 11 4.12 -23.61 -23.46
C GLY A 11 3.45 -22.46 -22.74
N VAL A 12 3.69 -21.23 -23.23
CA VAL A 12 2.88 -20.00 -23.06
C VAL A 12 2.24 -19.79 -21.69
N ALA A 13 2.82 -18.83 -20.94
CA ALA A 13 2.18 -18.07 -19.88
C ALA A 13 0.79 -17.54 -20.29
N SER A 14 -0.24 -18.35 -20.10
CA SER A 14 -1.62 -18.06 -20.52
C SER A 14 -2.60 -18.03 -19.35
N SER A 15 -2.17 -18.44 -18.16
CA SER A 15 -2.96 -18.31 -16.93
C SER A 15 -2.32 -17.31 -15.96
N PHE A 16 -3.15 -16.41 -15.45
CA PHE A 16 -2.78 -15.46 -14.39
C PHE A 16 -2.31 -16.18 -13.12
N ASP A 17 -2.78 -17.39 -12.87
CA ASP A 17 -2.36 -18.24 -11.75
C ASP A 17 -0.90 -18.64 -11.85
N ALA A 18 -0.43 -19.03 -13.05
CA ALA A 18 0.97 -19.42 -13.24
C ALA A 18 1.94 -18.24 -13.01
N ILE A 19 1.50 -17.01 -13.34
CA ILE A 19 2.26 -15.80 -13.04
C ILE A 19 2.29 -15.55 -11.52
N ASN A 20 1.16 -15.71 -10.84
CA ASN A 20 1.07 -15.56 -9.39
C ASN A 20 1.96 -16.56 -8.64
N ASP A 21 2.02 -17.81 -9.09
CA ASP A 21 2.88 -18.84 -8.51
C ASP A 21 4.37 -18.50 -8.64
N ILE A 22 4.78 -17.96 -9.79
CA ILE A 22 6.15 -17.49 -10.01
C ILE A 22 6.47 -16.28 -9.13
N LEU A 23 5.54 -15.34 -9.00
CA LEU A 23 5.72 -14.16 -8.13
C LEU A 23 5.88 -14.57 -6.66
N GLY A 24 5.07 -15.53 -6.19
CA GLY A 24 5.15 -16.05 -4.82
C GLY A 24 6.45 -16.81 -4.54
N ALA A 25 7.03 -17.44 -5.56
CA ALA A 25 8.34 -18.10 -5.44
C ALA A 25 9.51 -17.11 -5.34
N ILE A 26 9.39 -15.93 -5.94
CA ILE A 26 10.42 -14.88 -5.92
C ILE A 26 10.31 -14.02 -4.66
N ASN A 27 9.09 -13.70 -4.22
CA ASN A 27 8.85 -12.89 -3.03
C ASN A 27 7.58 -13.38 -2.31
N PRO A 28 7.63 -13.63 -0.99
CA PRO A 28 6.44 -13.96 -0.19
C PRO A 28 5.28 -12.96 -0.31
N ASN A 29 5.60 -11.70 -0.62
CA ASN A 29 4.64 -10.61 -0.82
C ASN A 29 4.31 -10.37 -2.30
N GLY A 30 4.91 -11.14 -3.21
CA GLY A 30 4.67 -11.09 -4.64
C GLY A 30 3.41 -11.87 -4.98
N ALA A 31 2.26 -11.21 -4.89
CA ALA A 31 0.98 -11.80 -5.30
C ALA A 31 0.16 -10.77 -6.07
N MET A 32 -0.78 -11.26 -6.88
CA MET A 32 -1.80 -10.44 -7.53
C MET A 32 -2.50 -9.53 -6.51
N MET A 33 -2.83 -8.31 -6.93
CA MET A 33 -3.37 -7.27 -6.05
C MET A 33 -4.62 -7.70 -5.26
N ASP A 34 -5.48 -8.52 -5.88
CA ASP A 34 -6.70 -9.03 -5.25
C ASP A 34 -6.45 -10.05 -4.13
N ILE A 35 -5.30 -10.75 -4.21
CA ILE A 35 -4.90 -11.82 -3.29
C ILE A 35 -3.90 -11.28 -2.26
N ASN A 36 -3.21 -10.19 -2.58
CA ASN A 36 -2.12 -9.65 -1.77
C ASN A 36 -2.67 -8.92 -0.53
N PRO A 37 -2.38 -9.42 0.69
CA PRO A 37 -2.87 -8.80 1.93
C PRO A 37 -2.30 -7.40 2.18
N ILE A 38 -1.14 -7.06 1.59
CA ILE A 38 -0.55 -5.72 1.69
C ILE A 38 -1.25 -4.75 0.73
N ALA A 39 -1.63 -5.22 -0.45
CA ALA A 39 -2.24 -4.39 -1.48
C ALA A 39 -3.71 -4.09 -1.20
N LYS A 40 -4.41 -4.98 -0.48
CA LYS A 40 -5.78 -4.74 0.00
C LYS A 40 -5.84 -3.49 0.88
N ILE A 41 -6.78 -2.61 0.55
CA ILE A 41 -7.08 -1.41 1.35
C ILE A 41 -8.12 -1.81 2.40
N ASP A 42 -7.74 -1.71 3.66
CA ASP A 42 -8.54 -2.03 4.84
C ASP A 42 -9.35 -0.82 5.33
N GLU A 43 -8.78 0.38 5.20
CA GLU A 43 -9.33 1.60 5.77
C GLU A 43 -9.12 2.82 4.84
N TRP A 44 -10.08 3.75 4.89
CA TRP A 44 -10.06 5.01 4.16
C TRP A 44 -10.17 6.19 5.14
N ILE A 45 -9.32 7.20 4.94
CA ILE A 45 -9.29 8.42 5.74
C ILE A 45 -9.96 9.54 4.94
N SER A 46 -11.10 10.04 5.40
CA SER A 46 -11.80 11.16 4.74
C SER A 46 -10.92 12.41 4.70
N THR A 47 -10.88 13.08 3.54
CA THR A 47 -10.13 14.33 3.34
C THR A 47 -10.86 15.57 3.86
N GLY A 48 -12.10 15.42 4.35
CA GLY A 48 -12.97 16.53 4.72
C GLY A 48 -13.74 17.15 3.54
N ASN A 49 -13.48 16.70 2.30
CA ASN A 49 -14.18 17.13 1.10
C ASN A 49 -14.75 15.91 0.35
N TYR A 50 -16.07 15.87 0.17
CA TYR A 50 -16.76 14.75 -0.47
C TYR A 50 -16.37 14.54 -1.95
N ILE A 51 -16.12 15.62 -2.69
CA ILE A 51 -15.72 15.54 -4.09
C ILE A 51 -14.29 15.00 -4.17
N LEU A 52 -13.39 15.51 -3.33
CA LEU A 52 -12.01 15.01 -3.27
C LEU A 52 -11.96 13.54 -2.84
N ASN A 53 -12.83 13.12 -1.90
CA ASN A 53 -12.97 11.72 -1.53
C ASN A 53 -13.40 10.85 -2.73
N ALA A 54 -14.39 11.30 -3.52
CA ALA A 54 -14.83 10.57 -4.70
C ALA A 54 -13.73 10.45 -5.75
N VAL A 55 -12.91 11.47 -5.95
CA VAL A 55 -11.76 11.42 -6.88
C VAL A 55 -10.69 10.43 -6.40
N LEU A 56 -10.43 10.37 -5.10
CA LEU A 56 -9.37 9.51 -4.54
C LEU A 56 -9.78 8.04 -4.41
N SER A 57 -11.02 7.75 -4.00
CA SER A 57 -11.47 6.40 -3.68
C SER A 57 -12.64 5.90 -4.52
N GLY A 58 -13.17 6.69 -5.44
CA GLY A 58 -14.38 6.36 -6.21
C GLY A 58 -15.67 6.39 -5.39
N SER A 59 -15.65 6.96 -4.17
CA SER A 59 -16.81 7.03 -3.26
C SER A 59 -16.80 8.34 -2.49
N LEU A 60 -17.99 8.96 -2.33
CA LEU A 60 -18.14 10.18 -1.53
C LEU A 60 -17.72 9.96 -0.07
N PHE A 61 -17.98 8.76 0.47
CA PHE A 61 -17.72 8.42 1.88
C PHE A 61 -16.37 7.72 2.10
N GLY A 62 -15.53 7.62 1.06
CA GLY A 62 -14.16 7.12 1.19
C GLY A 62 -13.17 8.25 1.47
N GLY A 63 -12.03 8.23 0.77
CA GLY A 63 -10.97 9.22 0.95
C GLY A 63 -9.58 8.72 0.57
N LEU A 64 -8.58 9.06 1.37
CA LEU A 64 -7.21 8.61 1.21
C LEU A 64 -7.04 7.16 1.71
N PRO A 65 -6.44 6.25 0.92
CA PRO A 65 -6.22 4.87 1.38
C PRO A 65 -5.13 4.81 2.45
N ASN A 66 -5.40 4.10 3.55
CA ASN A 66 -4.47 3.99 4.68
C ASN A 66 -3.18 3.24 4.28
N ARG A 67 -2.03 3.62 4.88
CA ARG A 67 -0.68 3.11 4.59
C ARG A 67 -0.17 3.35 3.16
N ARG A 68 -0.72 4.33 2.43
CA ARG A 68 -0.26 4.71 1.09
C ARG A 68 0.24 6.16 1.10
N SER A 69 1.21 6.44 0.24
CA SER A 69 1.66 7.80 -0.05
C SER A 69 0.80 8.41 -1.17
N LEU A 70 0.33 9.64 -0.99
CA LEU A 70 -0.32 10.45 -2.02
C LEU A 70 0.58 11.63 -2.38
N VAL A 71 0.70 11.90 -3.67
CA VAL A 71 1.36 13.10 -4.19
C VAL A 71 0.30 13.99 -4.82
N LEU A 72 0.26 15.25 -4.42
CA LEU A 72 -0.54 16.29 -5.05
C LEU A 72 0.38 17.11 -5.94
N ALA A 73 0.05 17.24 -7.22
CA ALA A 73 0.80 18.00 -8.20
C ALA A 73 -0.12 19.00 -8.92
N GLY A 74 0.41 20.17 -9.26
CA GLY A 74 -0.31 21.26 -9.92
C GLY A 74 0.63 22.39 -10.32
N GLU A 75 0.11 23.38 -11.03
CA GLU A 75 0.83 24.60 -11.42
C GLU A 75 1.25 25.43 -10.20
N GLU A 76 2.19 26.36 -10.39
CA GLU A 76 2.61 27.28 -9.34
C GLU A 76 1.44 28.11 -8.79
N GLY A 77 1.45 28.40 -7.49
CA GLY A 77 0.39 29.14 -6.80
C GLY A 77 -0.68 28.27 -6.12
N CYS A 78 -0.66 26.94 -6.31
CA CYS A 78 -1.48 26.01 -5.51
C CYS A 78 -0.94 25.83 -4.07
N LEU A 79 0.36 26.03 -3.88
CA LEU A 79 1.03 26.09 -2.58
C LEU A 79 2.06 27.23 -2.62
N GLU A 80 2.06 28.11 -1.62
CA GLU A 80 3.03 29.20 -1.57
C GLU A 80 4.43 28.70 -1.18
N LYS A 81 5.47 29.38 -1.66
CA LYS A 81 6.88 28.95 -1.52
C LYS A 81 7.35 28.73 -0.06
N ASN A 82 6.67 29.35 0.90
CA ASN A 82 6.97 29.27 2.34
C ASN A 82 5.80 28.69 3.15
N GLN A 83 4.89 27.95 2.52
CA GLN A 83 3.80 27.32 3.26
C GLN A 83 4.36 26.21 4.15
N GLU A 84 4.23 26.40 5.47
CA GLU A 84 4.52 25.36 6.45
C GLU A 84 3.38 24.33 6.42
N VAL A 85 3.72 23.08 6.14
CA VAL A 85 2.75 21.98 6.22
C VAL A 85 2.76 21.45 7.65
N GLU A 86 1.80 21.91 8.44
CA GLU A 86 1.59 21.39 9.79
C GLU A 86 1.00 19.97 9.72
N ILE A 87 1.79 18.98 10.11
CA ILE A 87 1.36 17.59 10.17
C ILE A 87 0.65 17.35 11.49
N TYR A 88 -0.67 17.43 11.46
CA TYR A 88 -1.51 17.14 12.62
C TYR A 88 -1.68 15.65 12.84
N ARG A 89 -1.05 15.11 13.89
CA ARG A 89 -1.40 13.79 14.43
C ARG A 89 -2.64 13.94 15.31
N LEU A 90 -3.82 13.55 14.81
CA LEU A 90 -5.01 13.45 15.66
C LEU A 90 -4.75 12.44 16.79
N ARG A 91 -4.74 12.93 18.03
CA ARG A 91 -4.69 12.09 19.23
C ARG A 91 -6.11 11.81 19.69
N ASN A 92 -6.66 10.67 19.27
CA ASN A 92 -7.89 10.15 19.86
C ASN A 92 -7.53 9.30 21.09
N LYS A 93 -8.05 9.64 22.27
CA LYS A 93 -7.81 8.86 23.51
C LYS A 93 -8.27 7.40 23.41
N ASN A 94 -9.17 7.10 22.47
CA ASN A 94 -9.76 5.77 22.30
C ASN A 94 -9.17 4.96 21.14
N ILE A 95 -8.18 5.49 20.40
CA ILE A 95 -7.47 4.77 19.33
C ILE A 95 -5.97 5.01 19.50
N SER A 96 -5.37 4.33 20.47
CA SER A 96 -3.91 4.23 20.56
C SER A 96 -3.43 3.21 19.55
N GLN A 97 -3.15 3.64 18.32
CA GLN A 97 -2.28 2.85 17.45
C GLN A 97 -0.86 2.96 18.03
N HIS A 98 -0.53 2.11 19.00
CA HIS A 98 0.83 1.90 19.48
C HIS A 98 1.64 1.29 18.34
N HIS A 99 2.34 2.12 17.57
CA HIS A 99 3.47 1.65 16.78
C HIS A 99 4.72 1.98 17.58
N GLU A 100 5.32 0.95 18.19
CA GLU A 100 6.68 1.04 18.71
C GLU A 100 7.61 1.22 17.51
N LEU A 101 8.15 2.42 17.37
CA LEU A 101 9.33 2.63 16.55
C LEU A 101 10.48 1.97 17.31
N LYS A 102 10.97 0.82 16.81
CA LYS A 102 12.25 0.28 17.29
C LYS A 102 13.34 1.27 16.89
N ASP A 103 13.88 1.98 17.88
CA ASP A 103 15.06 2.80 17.68
C ASP A 103 16.22 1.89 17.26
N LEU A 104 16.58 1.96 15.97
CA LEU A 104 17.81 1.39 15.42
C LEU A 104 19.03 2.27 15.83
N SER A 105 19.13 2.61 17.11
CA SER A 105 20.31 3.25 17.69
C SER A 105 20.76 2.49 18.93
N THR A 106 21.24 1.27 18.71
CA THR A 106 22.25 0.65 19.59
C THR A 106 23.13 -0.28 18.77
N GLY A 107 23.80 0.31 17.78
CA GLY A 107 25.17 -0.11 17.51
C GLY A 107 26.04 0.50 18.60
N ASN A 108 26.58 -0.36 19.48
CA ASN A 108 27.88 -0.23 20.15
C ASN A 108 28.01 -1.28 21.26
N SER A 109 28.57 -2.45 20.94
CA SER A 109 29.94 -2.83 21.32
C SER A 109 30.28 -4.22 20.79
#